data_AF-X1FAB4-F1
#
_entry.id   AF-X1FAB4-F1
#
_cell.length_a   1.000
_cell.length_b   1.000
_cell.length_c   1.000
_cell.angle_alpha   90.00
_cell.angle_beta   90.00
_cell.angle_gamma   90.00
#
_symmetry.space_group_name_H-M   'P 1'
#
loop_
_entity.id
_entity.type
_entity.pdbx_description
1 polymer ?
#
loop_
_entity_poly.entity_id
_entity_poly.type
_entity_poly.pdbx_seq_one_letter_code
_entity_poly.pdbx_strand_id
1 'polypeptide(L)'
;GNLNGWQDRLIISVDMGFDEKIIDDFRKNRERLCISFSEVFKRWQTESKKGFYDWFQEEVESFGRSTLKAHLNYLEKMKQYQGIVNEESISALINPPPATILIRTIHRIFKNNGFNSSKIIEKTVEYLHSPYIKDIPIVKIFSMMLATIARKAAAGQKNSPNQGMYNDISIISGLLPYCDAMFIDNTCYNYLNERPLVEEINYDTKVFSQ
;
A
#
# COMPACT_ATOMS: atom_id res chain seq x y z
N GLY A 1 23.40 -22.36 18.20
CA GLY A 1 23.47 -23.19 16.99
C GLY A 1 24.91 -23.26 16.52
N ASN A 2 25.35 -24.40 15.99
CA ASN A 2 26.73 -24.62 15.55
C ASN A 2 27.04 -23.79 14.29
N LEU A 3 27.85 -22.74 14.46
CA LEU A 3 28.26 -21.80 13.41
C LEU A 3 29.02 -22.49 12.24
N ASN A 4 29.59 -23.68 12.48
CA ASN A 4 30.41 -24.43 11.54
C ASN A 4 29.72 -25.70 10.99
N GLY A 5 28.41 -25.86 11.22
CA GLY A 5 27.64 -26.97 10.65
C GLY A 5 27.24 -26.69 9.20
N TRP A 6 27.34 -27.70 8.33
CA TRP A 6 26.77 -27.64 6.99
C TRP A 6 25.25 -27.41 7.09
N GLN A 7 24.75 -26.35 6.45
CA GLN A 7 23.33 -26.06 6.35
C GLN A 7 22.85 -26.36 4.92
N ASP A 8 21.70 -27.03 4.80
CA ASP A 8 21.01 -27.32 3.53
C ASP A 8 20.49 -26.06 2.79
N ARG A 9 20.74 -24.87 3.34
CA ARG A 9 20.24 -23.59 2.83
C ARG A 9 21.42 -22.66 2.52
N LEU A 10 21.43 -22.13 1.30
CA LEU A 10 22.33 -21.05 0.95
C LEU A 10 21.93 -19.78 1.73
N ILE A 11 22.85 -19.26 2.52
CA ILE A 11 22.76 -17.91 3.08
C ILE A 11 23.56 -17.00 2.15
N ILE A 12 22.85 -16.26 1.31
CA ILE A 12 23.47 -15.26 0.43
C ILE A 12 23.36 -13.92 1.14
N SER A 13 24.48 -13.44 1.67
CA SER A 13 24.62 -12.08 2.18
C SER A 13 25.22 -11.23 1.07
N VAL A 14 24.45 -10.27 0.56
CA VAL A 14 24.95 -9.27 -0.38
C VAL A 14 25.13 -7.98 0.39
N ASP A 15 26.36 -7.47 0.45
CA ASP A 15 26.58 -6.08 0.81
C ASP A 15 26.16 -5.24 -0.38
N MET A 16 24.93 -4.71 -0.30
CA MET A 16 24.34 -3.91 -1.37
C MET A 16 24.96 -2.52 -1.46
N GLY A 17 25.89 -2.14 -0.55
CA GLY A 17 26.57 -0.87 -0.54
C GLY A 17 25.62 0.28 -0.85
N PHE A 18 24.61 0.50 0.00
CA PHE A 18 23.55 1.47 -0.27
C PHE A 18 24.17 2.83 -0.60
N ASP A 19 24.16 3.17 -1.89
CA ASP A 19 24.64 4.45 -2.38
C ASP A 19 23.81 5.57 -1.73
N GLU A 20 24.46 6.70 -1.41
CA GLU A 20 23.79 7.90 -0.89
C GLU A 20 22.59 8.29 -1.77
N LYS A 21 22.70 8.03 -3.08
CA LYS A 21 21.62 8.24 -4.05
C LYS A 21 20.34 7.47 -3.70
N ILE A 22 20.43 6.21 -3.24
CA ILE A 22 19.28 5.39 -2.86
C ILE A 22 18.62 5.96 -1.59
N ILE A 23 19.43 6.37 -0.62
CA ILE A 23 18.96 7.00 0.62
C ILE A 23 18.22 8.30 0.31
N ASP A 24 18.78 9.13 -0.57
CA ASP A 24 18.16 10.38 -1.02
C ASP A 24 16.89 10.14 -1.82
N ASP A 25 16.82 9.08 -2.63
CA ASP A 25 15.59 8.69 -3.33
C ASP A 25 14.49 8.28 -2.34
N PHE A 26 14.83 7.55 -1.27
CA PHE A 26 13.88 7.26 -0.19
C PHE A 26 13.37 8.53 0.50
N ARG A 27 14.26 9.49 0.81
CA ARG A 27 13.88 10.78 1.40
C ARG A 27 12.94 11.57 0.47
N LYS A 28 13.30 11.71 -0.80
CA LYS A 28 12.49 12.41 -1.82
C LYS A 28 11.13 11.74 -2.02
N ASN A 29 11.05 10.42 -1.96
CA ASN A 29 9.78 9.70 -2.04
C ASN A 29 8.92 9.97 -0.81
N ARG A 30 9.52 9.95 0.38
CA ARG A 30 8.85 10.26 1.64
C ARG A 30 8.32 11.70 1.67
N GLU A 31 9.08 12.66 1.14
CA GLU A 31 8.66 14.07 1.01
C GLU A 31 7.49 14.20 0.02
N ARG A 32 7.58 13.57 -1.15
CA ARG A 32 6.51 13.56 -2.14
C ARG A 32 5.21 12.98 -1.56
N LEU A 33 5.28 11.86 -0.85
CA LEU A 33 4.12 11.28 -0.17
C LEU A 33 3.53 12.24 0.87
N CYS A 34 4.36 12.94 1.64
CA CYS A 34 3.90 13.94 2.60
C CYS A 34 3.14 15.09 1.94
N ILE A 35 3.66 15.60 0.81
CA ILE A 35 3.05 16.69 0.06
C ILE A 35 1.70 16.24 -0.49
N SER A 36 1.67 15.11 -1.20
CA SER A 36 0.42 14.56 -1.75
C SER A 36 -0.61 14.29 -0.65
N PHE A 37 -0.19 13.76 0.50
CA PHE A 37 -1.10 13.51 1.62
C PHE A 37 -1.64 14.81 2.22
N SER A 38 -0.82 15.85 2.30
CA SER A 38 -1.24 17.18 2.78
C SER A 38 -2.23 17.85 1.82
N GLU A 39 -2.08 17.65 0.52
CA GLU A 39 -3.03 18.14 -0.50
C GLU A 39 -4.39 17.44 -0.37
N VAL A 40 -4.37 16.11 -0.24
CA VAL A 40 -5.59 15.31 -0.01
C VAL A 40 -6.26 15.71 1.30
N PHE A 41 -5.48 15.95 2.36
CA PHE A 41 -6.01 16.40 3.65
C PHE A 41 -6.73 17.75 3.55
N LYS A 42 -6.15 18.73 2.83
CA LYS A 42 -6.81 20.03 2.59
C LYS A 42 -8.12 19.88 1.82
N ARG A 43 -8.18 18.95 0.87
CA ARG A 43 -9.42 18.63 0.16
C ARG A 43 -10.47 18.04 1.11
N TRP A 44 -10.08 17.12 1.99
CA TRP A 44 -11.01 16.58 2.98
C TRP A 44 -11.59 17.65 3.92
N GLN A 45 -10.82 18.68 4.27
CA GLN A 45 -11.30 19.81 5.07
C GLN A 45 -12.41 20.63 4.37
N THR A 46 -12.44 20.67 3.03
CA THR A 46 -13.45 21.44 2.29
C THR A 46 -14.72 20.63 1.98
N GLU A 47 -14.62 19.30 1.97
CA GLU A 47 -15.71 18.38 1.61
C GLU A 47 -16.53 17.89 2.83
N SER A 48 -17.10 18.82 3.59
CA SER A 48 -17.79 18.54 4.87
C SER A 48 -19.09 17.73 4.78
N LYS A 49 -19.62 17.51 3.58
CA LYS A 49 -20.87 16.77 3.36
C LYS A 49 -20.70 15.25 3.32
N LYS A 50 -19.47 14.76 3.14
CA LYS A 50 -19.18 13.32 3.06
C LYS A 50 -19.05 12.71 4.45
N GLY A 51 -19.76 11.60 4.66
CA GLY A 51 -19.64 10.77 5.84
C GLY A 51 -18.48 9.78 5.76
N PHE A 52 -18.30 9.00 6.82
CA PHE A 52 -17.27 7.97 6.89
C PHE A 52 -17.34 6.98 5.71
N TYR A 53 -18.54 6.45 5.42
CA TYR A 53 -18.70 5.43 4.39
C TYR A 53 -18.53 5.99 2.97
N ASP A 54 -18.81 7.28 2.75
CA ASP A 54 -18.52 7.95 1.47
C ASP A 54 -17.00 7.97 1.22
N TRP A 55 -16.22 8.35 2.24
CA TRP A 55 -14.76 8.33 2.16
C TRP A 55 -14.21 6.93 2.00
N PHE A 56 -14.72 5.97 2.78
CA PHE A 56 -14.31 4.57 2.67
C PHE A 56 -14.48 4.03 1.25
N GLN A 57 -15.66 4.26 0.65
CA GLN A 57 -15.96 3.82 -0.71
C GLN A 57 -15.04 4.50 -1.74
N GLU A 58 -14.77 5.81 -1.60
CA GLU A 58 -13.84 6.53 -2.47
C GLU A 58 -12.44 5.92 -2.43
N GLU A 59 -11.93 5.62 -1.23
CA GLU A 59 -10.58 5.04 -1.05
C GLU A 59 -10.49 3.61 -1.59
N VAL A 60 -11.54 2.79 -1.40
CA VAL A 60 -11.64 1.44 -1.97
C VAL A 60 -11.56 1.50 -3.50
N GLU A 61 -12.35 2.38 -4.14
CA GLU A 61 -12.33 2.53 -5.59
C GLU A 61 -11.01 3.10 -6.11
N SER A 62 -10.37 3.97 -5.31
CA SER A 62 -9.06 4.53 -5.63
C SER A 62 -7.97 3.46 -5.67
N PHE A 63 -8.05 2.41 -4.84
CA PHE A 63 -7.07 1.31 -4.81
C PHE A 63 -6.90 0.64 -6.19
N GLY A 64 -7.99 0.23 -6.83
CA GLY A 64 -7.93 -0.43 -8.13
C GLY A 64 -7.35 0.48 -9.22
N ARG A 65 -7.83 1.72 -9.30
CA ARG A 65 -7.37 2.73 -10.27
C ARG A 65 -5.89 3.08 -10.09
N SER A 66 -5.47 3.31 -8.86
CA SER A 66 -4.08 3.66 -8.53
C SER A 66 -3.11 2.51 -8.78
N THR A 67 -3.52 1.27 -8.47
CA THR A 67 -2.74 0.05 -8.77
C THR A 67 -2.51 -0.10 -10.27
N LEU A 68 -3.57 0.03 -11.08
CA LEU A 68 -3.47 -0.05 -12.54
C LEU A 68 -2.59 1.07 -13.10
N LYS A 69 -2.78 2.31 -12.64
CA LYS A 69 -1.98 3.46 -13.07
C LYS A 69 -0.50 3.27 -12.75
N ALA A 70 -0.16 2.82 -11.55
CA ALA A 70 1.22 2.55 -11.15
C ALA A 70 1.86 1.46 -12.03
N HIS A 71 1.11 0.42 -12.37
CA HIS A 71 1.57 -0.63 -13.27
C HIS A 71 1.78 -0.10 -14.71
N LEU A 72 0.86 0.70 -15.25
CA LEU A 72 0.99 1.29 -16.57
C LEU A 72 2.19 2.23 -16.66
N ASN A 73 2.40 3.09 -15.66
CA ASN A 73 3.58 3.95 -15.57
C ASN A 73 4.88 3.13 -15.56
N TYR A 74 4.88 1.99 -14.85
CA TYR A 74 6.02 1.08 -14.87
C TYR A 74 6.25 0.50 -16.27
N LEU A 75 5.20 0.04 -16.96
CA LEU A 75 5.34 -0.49 -18.33
C LEU A 75 5.85 0.58 -19.30
N GLU A 76 5.38 1.82 -19.17
CA GLU A 76 5.87 2.95 -19.97
C GLU A 76 7.34 3.23 -19.70
N LYS A 77 7.76 3.24 -18.43
CA LYS A 77 9.17 3.37 -18.06
C LYS A 77 10.01 2.22 -18.62
N MET A 78 9.51 0.98 -18.59
CA MET A 78 10.22 -0.17 -19.15
C MET A 78 10.38 -0.11 -20.68
N LYS A 79 9.47 0.53 -21.41
CA LYS A 79 9.64 0.76 -22.86
C LYS A 79 10.84 1.67 -23.15
N GLN A 80 11.11 2.64 -22.29
CA GLN A 80 12.26 3.54 -22.44
C GLN A 80 13.59 2.79 -22.29
N TYR A 81 13.60 1.64 -21.60
CA TYR A 81 14.77 0.78 -21.44
C TYR A 81 14.87 -0.35 -22.47
N GLN A 82 13.97 -0.41 -23.44
CA GLN A 82 13.98 -1.49 -24.41
C GLN A 82 15.28 -1.46 -25.24
N GLY A 83 16.09 -2.52 -25.11
CA GLY A 83 17.39 -2.62 -25.77
C GLY A 83 18.53 -1.85 -25.09
N ILE A 84 18.27 -1.21 -23.95
CA ILE A 84 19.27 -0.51 -23.15
C ILE A 84 19.55 -1.33 -21.90
N VAL A 85 20.82 -1.69 -21.69
CA VAL A 85 21.27 -2.36 -20.45
C VAL A 85 22.17 -1.39 -19.71
N ASN A 86 21.60 -0.74 -18.70
CA ASN A 86 22.29 0.13 -17.75
C ASN A 86 21.81 -0.12 -16.32
N GLU A 87 22.48 0.48 -15.34
CA GLU A 87 22.16 0.31 -13.91
C GLU A 87 20.69 0.61 -13.59
N GLU A 88 20.13 1.68 -14.15
CA GLU A 88 18.74 2.06 -13.91
C GLU A 88 17.73 1.03 -14.46
N SER A 89 17.99 0.51 -15.66
CA SER A 89 17.17 -0.54 -16.29
C SER A 89 17.20 -1.86 -15.52
N ILE A 90 18.38 -2.24 -14.99
CA ILE A 90 18.55 -3.44 -14.18
C ILE A 90 17.84 -3.28 -12.83
N SER A 91 18.03 -2.13 -12.18
CA SER A 91 17.36 -1.80 -10.91
C SER A 91 15.83 -1.83 -11.06
N ALA A 92 15.27 -1.23 -12.11
CA ALA A 92 13.84 -1.25 -12.38
C ALA A 92 13.29 -2.67 -12.67
N LEU A 93 14.12 -3.58 -13.17
CA LEU A 93 13.73 -4.97 -13.41
C LEU A 93 13.72 -5.80 -12.11
N ILE A 94 14.74 -5.61 -11.25
CA ILE A 94 14.93 -6.38 -10.01
C ILE A 94 13.99 -5.88 -8.90
N ASN A 95 13.72 -4.57 -8.83
CA ASN A 95 12.82 -3.95 -7.86
C ASN A 95 11.59 -3.31 -8.54
N PRO A 96 10.68 -4.12 -9.12
CA PRO A 96 9.44 -3.58 -9.67
C PRO A 96 8.55 -3.03 -8.53
N PRO A 97 7.73 -2.00 -8.80
CA PRO A 97 6.78 -1.49 -7.82
C PRO A 97 5.83 -2.58 -7.30
N PRO A 98 5.37 -2.50 -6.03
CA PRO A 98 4.43 -3.48 -5.46
C PRO A 98 3.16 -3.70 -6.31
N ALA A 99 2.62 -2.63 -6.91
CA ALA A 99 1.48 -2.71 -7.83
C ALA A 99 1.77 -3.61 -9.04
N THR A 100 2.99 -3.58 -9.60
CA THR A 100 3.39 -4.45 -10.69
C THR A 100 3.50 -5.90 -10.25
N ILE A 101 4.01 -6.16 -9.04
CA ILE A 101 4.08 -7.51 -8.47
C ILE A 101 2.66 -8.07 -8.30
N LEU A 102 1.74 -7.27 -7.76
CA LEU A 102 0.33 -7.62 -7.61
C LEU A 102 -0.33 -7.96 -8.95
N ILE A 103 -0.24 -7.05 -9.94
CA ILE A 103 -0.84 -7.26 -11.27
C ILE A 103 -0.27 -8.51 -11.95
N ARG A 104 1.06 -8.71 -11.91
CA ARG A 104 1.70 -9.92 -12.46
C ARG A 104 1.22 -11.19 -11.73
N THR A 105 1.00 -11.12 -10.43
CA THR A 105 0.45 -12.23 -9.64
C THR A 105 -0.98 -12.56 -10.06
N ILE A 106 -1.84 -11.54 -10.22
CA ILE A 106 -3.21 -11.70 -10.73
C ILE A 106 -3.19 -12.32 -12.13
N HIS A 107 -2.36 -11.80 -13.05
CA HIS A 107 -2.21 -12.33 -14.40
C HIS A 107 -1.79 -13.80 -14.39
N ARG A 108 -0.83 -14.17 -13.53
CA ARG A 108 -0.38 -15.56 -13.36
C ARG A 108 -1.51 -16.46 -12.86
N ILE A 109 -2.30 -16.00 -11.90
CA ILE A 109 -3.46 -16.74 -11.39
C ILE A 109 -4.47 -16.97 -12.52
N PHE A 110 -4.85 -15.94 -13.27
CA PHE A 110 -5.77 -16.11 -14.40
C PHE A 110 -5.22 -17.05 -15.49
N LYS A 111 -3.94 -16.91 -15.84
CA LYS A 111 -3.29 -17.79 -16.82
C LYS A 111 -3.34 -19.26 -16.37
N ASN A 112 -3.04 -19.52 -15.09
CA ASN A 112 -3.08 -20.87 -14.53
C ASN A 112 -4.50 -21.46 -14.47
N ASN A 113 -5.52 -20.61 -14.51
CA ASN A 113 -6.94 -21.00 -14.58
C ASN A 113 -7.49 -20.99 -16.03
N GLY A 114 -6.63 -21.00 -17.04
CA GLY A 114 -7.02 -21.22 -18.44
C GLY A 114 -7.50 -19.97 -19.20
N PHE A 115 -7.34 -18.77 -18.65
CA PHE A 115 -7.65 -17.53 -19.37
C PHE A 115 -6.59 -17.26 -20.46
N ASN A 116 -7.06 -16.84 -21.64
CA ASN A 116 -6.20 -16.41 -22.73
C ASN A 116 -5.62 -15.00 -22.47
N SER A 117 -4.47 -14.68 -23.08
CA SER A 117 -3.76 -13.42 -22.84
C SER A 117 -4.60 -12.16 -23.10
N SER A 118 -5.54 -12.21 -24.06
CA SER A 118 -6.43 -11.07 -24.35
C SER A 118 -7.47 -10.83 -23.25
N LYS A 119 -8.01 -11.88 -22.61
CA LYS A 119 -8.99 -11.72 -21.52
C LYS A 119 -8.34 -11.44 -20.16
N ILE A 120 -7.06 -11.74 -19.97
CA ILE A 120 -6.38 -11.52 -18.67
C ILE A 120 -6.44 -10.04 -18.26
N ILE A 121 -6.21 -9.11 -19.18
CA ILE A 121 -6.23 -7.68 -18.87
C ILE A 121 -7.64 -7.24 -18.47
N GLU A 122 -8.64 -7.60 -19.29
CA GLU A 122 -10.05 -7.33 -19.03
C GLU A 122 -10.48 -7.85 -17.64
N LYS A 123 -10.17 -9.12 -17.35
CA LYS A 123 -10.50 -9.75 -16.06
C LYS A 123 -9.74 -9.17 -14.88
N THR A 124 -8.54 -8.65 -15.10
CA THR A 124 -7.79 -7.95 -14.05
C THR A 124 -8.45 -6.61 -13.70
N VAL A 125 -8.90 -5.86 -14.71
CA VAL A 125 -9.66 -4.61 -14.48
C VAL A 125 -10.99 -4.92 -13.78
N GLU A 126 -11.72 -5.94 -14.24
CA GLU A 126 -12.98 -6.39 -13.62
C GLU A 126 -12.78 -6.78 -12.15
N TYR A 127 -11.75 -7.59 -11.86
CA TYR A 127 -11.43 -8.00 -10.50
C TYR A 127 -11.10 -6.81 -9.59
N LEU A 128 -10.26 -5.88 -10.05
CA LEU A 128 -9.84 -4.71 -9.26
C LEU A 128 -10.94 -3.66 -9.03
N HIS A 129 -12.04 -3.73 -9.78
CA HIS A 129 -13.22 -2.90 -9.56
C HIS A 129 -14.40 -3.72 -9.00
N SER A 130 -14.17 -4.99 -8.65
CA SER A 130 -15.22 -5.85 -8.13
C SER A 130 -15.66 -5.38 -6.73
N PRO A 131 -16.91 -5.64 -6.33
CA PRO A 131 -17.40 -5.28 -5.00
C PRO A 131 -16.66 -6.00 -3.86
N TYR A 132 -15.92 -7.06 -4.17
CA TYR A 132 -15.17 -7.88 -3.20
C TYR A 132 -13.81 -7.27 -2.81
N ILE A 133 -13.31 -6.28 -3.55
CA ILE A 133 -12.01 -5.63 -3.25
C ILE A 133 -12.01 -5.00 -1.87
N LYS A 134 -13.15 -4.45 -1.44
CA LYS A 134 -13.32 -3.84 -0.11
C LYS A 134 -13.19 -4.83 1.05
N ASP A 135 -13.35 -6.13 0.77
CA ASP A 135 -13.30 -7.19 1.79
C ASP A 135 -11.88 -7.75 1.96
N ILE A 136 -10.94 -7.39 1.05
CA ILE A 136 -9.54 -7.76 1.19
C ILE A 136 -8.97 -7.02 2.41
N PRO A 137 -8.36 -7.72 3.39
CA PRO A 137 -7.98 -7.11 4.67
C PRO A 137 -7.15 -5.83 4.56
N ILE A 138 -6.10 -5.85 3.73
CA ILE A 138 -5.24 -4.67 3.53
C ILE A 138 -6.01 -3.50 2.92
N VAL A 139 -6.92 -3.75 1.97
CA VAL A 139 -7.72 -2.69 1.34
C VAL A 139 -8.73 -2.16 2.35
N LYS A 140 -9.44 -3.05 3.05
CA LYS A 140 -10.44 -2.69 4.06
C LYS A 140 -9.82 -1.78 5.13
N ILE A 141 -8.78 -2.25 5.81
CA ILE A 141 -8.16 -1.53 6.93
C ILE A 141 -7.60 -0.19 6.45
N PHE A 142 -6.87 -0.20 5.33
CA PHE A 142 -6.23 1.00 4.80
C PHE A 142 -7.25 2.08 4.45
N SER A 143 -8.28 1.70 3.68
CA SER A 143 -9.36 2.61 3.29
C SER A 143 -10.17 3.10 4.49
N MET A 144 -10.42 2.25 5.49
CA MET A 144 -11.12 2.67 6.71
C MET A 144 -10.30 3.64 7.55
N MET A 145 -8.99 3.43 7.69
CA MET A 145 -8.11 4.36 8.41
C MET A 145 -8.04 5.72 7.71
N LEU A 146 -7.93 5.74 6.38
CA LEU A 146 -7.99 6.99 5.62
C LEU A 146 -9.36 7.67 5.76
N ALA A 147 -10.46 6.92 5.74
CA ALA A 147 -11.80 7.47 5.96
C ALA A 147 -11.97 8.09 7.36
N THR A 148 -11.36 7.49 8.39
CA THR A 148 -11.31 8.07 9.75
C THR A 148 -10.60 9.42 9.75
N ILE A 149 -9.45 9.50 9.07
CA ILE A 149 -8.67 10.75 8.98
C ILE A 149 -9.43 11.80 8.17
N ALA A 150 -10.02 11.42 7.03
CA ALA A 150 -10.81 12.30 6.19
C ALA A 150 -12.00 12.90 6.95
N ARG A 151 -12.73 12.07 7.70
CA ARG A 151 -13.83 12.54 8.56
C ARG A 151 -13.35 13.52 9.63
N LYS A 152 -12.21 13.27 10.28
CA LYS A 152 -11.65 14.20 11.28
C LYS A 152 -11.18 15.50 10.64
N ALA A 153 -10.59 15.44 9.45
CA ALA A 153 -10.22 16.62 8.65
C ALA A 153 -11.47 17.48 8.36
N ALA A 154 -12.53 16.86 7.84
CA ALA A 154 -13.82 17.51 7.59
C ALA A 154 -14.47 18.09 8.86
N ALA A 155 -14.26 17.46 10.02
CA ALA A 155 -14.73 17.92 11.33
C ALA A 155 -13.87 19.05 11.95
N GLY A 156 -12.88 19.56 11.24
CA GLY A 156 -12.08 20.72 11.67
C GLY A 156 -10.73 20.39 12.30
N GLN A 157 -10.20 19.16 12.13
CA GLN A 157 -8.81 18.88 12.47
C GLN A 157 -7.89 19.82 11.68
N LYS A 158 -7.14 20.67 12.41
CA LYS A 158 -6.31 21.72 11.81
C LYS A 158 -5.05 21.19 11.13
N ASN A 159 -4.39 20.22 11.78
CA ASN A 159 -3.10 19.72 11.34
C ASN A 159 -3.26 18.43 10.54
N SER A 160 -2.66 18.40 9.35
CA SER A 160 -2.46 17.16 8.60
C SER A 160 -1.66 16.17 9.44
N PRO A 161 -1.90 14.85 9.30
CA PRO A 161 -1.03 13.86 9.92
C PRO A 161 0.42 14.02 9.47
N ASN A 162 1.33 13.51 10.30
CA ASN A 162 2.77 13.61 10.05
C ASN A 162 3.20 12.78 8.83
N GLN A 163 4.46 12.96 8.43
CA GLN A 163 5.07 12.25 7.29
C GLN A 163 5.13 10.72 7.47
N GLY A 164 5.08 10.21 8.70
CA GLY A 164 5.10 8.78 9.01
C GLY A 164 3.74 8.09 8.83
N MET A 165 2.65 8.82 9.02
CA MET A 165 1.29 8.28 9.12
C MET A 165 0.92 7.34 7.96
N TYR A 166 1.27 7.69 6.72
CA TYR A 166 0.96 6.84 5.57
C TYR A 166 1.64 5.46 5.65
N ASN A 167 2.90 5.44 6.11
CA ASN A 167 3.64 4.19 6.30
C ASN A 167 3.07 3.40 7.47
N ASP A 168 2.70 4.08 8.57
CA ASP A 168 2.10 3.43 9.73
C ASP A 168 0.79 2.75 9.34
N ILE A 169 -0.09 3.44 8.60
CA ILE A 169 -1.33 2.87 8.05
C ILE A 169 -1.03 1.68 7.14
N SER A 170 -0.02 1.78 6.26
CA SER A 170 0.37 0.68 5.36
C SER A 170 0.81 -0.56 6.13
N ILE A 171 1.64 -0.40 7.16
CA ILE A 171 2.13 -1.49 8.02
C ILE A 171 0.96 -2.10 8.80
N ILE A 172 0.13 -1.27 9.44
CA ILE A 172 -1.04 -1.71 10.19
C ILE A 172 -1.97 -2.52 9.26
N SER A 173 -2.30 -1.99 8.10
CA SER A 173 -3.22 -2.65 7.16
C SER A 173 -2.66 -3.96 6.61
N GLY A 174 -1.34 -4.02 6.41
CA GLY A 174 -0.67 -5.20 5.87
C GLY A 174 -0.43 -6.31 6.89
N LEU A 175 -0.27 -5.97 8.18
CA LEU A 175 0.14 -6.92 9.22
C LEU A 175 -0.93 -7.21 10.27
N LEU A 176 -1.82 -6.25 10.57
CA LEU A 176 -2.83 -6.39 11.61
C LEU A 176 -3.67 -7.66 11.41
N PRO A 177 -4.15 -8.05 10.21
CA PRO A 177 -4.92 -9.27 10.06
C PRO A 177 -4.18 -10.58 10.37
N TYR A 178 -2.85 -10.55 10.49
CA TYR A 178 -2.00 -11.74 10.43
C TYR A 178 -1.04 -11.89 11.63
N CYS A 179 -1.11 -11.01 12.64
CA CYS A 179 -0.26 -11.11 13.82
C CYS A 179 -1.07 -11.27 15.11
N ASP A 180 -0.52 -11.94 16.12
CA ASP A 180 -1.19 -12.14 17.41
C ASP A 180 -1.26 -10.85 18.24
N ALA A 181 -0.28 -9.97 18.04
CA ALA A 181 -0.15 -8.70 18.73
C ALA A 181 0.54 -7.65 17.86
N MET A 182 0.20 -6.38 18.07
CA MET A 182 0.83 -5.23 17.41
C MET A 182 0.99 -4.08 18.40
N PHE A 183 2.17 -3.46 18.42
CA PHE A 183 2.41 -2.24 19.17
C PHE A 183 2.48 -1.05 18.20
N ILE A 184 1.66 -0.03 18.42
CA ILE A 184 1.54 1.14 17.55
C ILE A 184 1.53 2.43 18.37
N ASP A 185 1.73 3.57 17.72
CA ASP A 185 1.64 4.86 18.39
C ASP A 185 0.19 5.19 18.81
N ASN A 186 0.05 6.06 19.81
CA ASN A 186 -1.25 6.49 20.32
C ASN A 186 -2.16 7.12 19.26
N THR A 187 -1.63 7.77 18.22
CA THR A 187 -2.46 8.39 17.18
C THR A 187 -3.12 7.31 16.33
N CYS A 188 -2.35 6.33 15.85
CA CYS A 188 -2.88 5.20 15.10
C CYS A 188 -3.81 4.35 15.96
N TYR A 189 -3.47 4.12 17.24
CA TYR A 189 -4.35 3.43 18.19
C TYR A 189 -5.70 4.13 18.34
N ASN A 190 -5.71 5.46 18.46
CA ASN A 190 -6.95 6.23 18.52
C ASN A 190 -7.75 6.12 17.22
N TYR A 191 -7.12 6.14 16.04
CA TYR A 191 -7.82 5.93 14.78
C TYR A 191 -8.42 4.52 14.67
N LEU A 192 -7.73 3.49 15.17
CA LEU A 192 -8.24 2.12 15.17
C LEU A 192 -9.44 1.93 16.12
N ASN A 193 -9.57 2.76 17.15
CA ASN A 193 -10.68 2.71 18.12
C ASN A 193 -11.87 3.62 17.76
N GLU A 194 -11.82 4.32 16.63
CA GLU A 194 -12.92 5.16 16.16
C GLU A 194 -14.04 4.31 15.54
N ARG A 195 -15.29 4.68 15.78
CA ARG A 195 -16.44 4.06 15.07
C ARG A 195 -16.57 4.62 13.65
N PRO A 196 -16.93 3.80 12.64
CA PRO A 196 -17.28 2.38 12.74
C PRO A 196 -16.07 1.43 12.62
N LEU A 197 -14.86 1.94 12.49
CA LEU A 197 -13.67 1.16 12.21
C LEU A 197 -13.40 0.07 13.27
N VAL A 198 -13.52 0.39 14.56
CA VAL A 198 -13.36 -0.59 15.65
C VAL A 198 -14.39 -1.74 15.60
N GLU A 199 -15.57 -1.51 15.01
CA GLU A 199 -16.64 -2.51 14.91
C GLU A 199 -16.45 -3.42 13.69
N GLU A 200 -15.71 -2.95 12.68
CA GLU A 200 -15.52 -3.60 11.38
C GLU A 200 -14.17 -4.33 11.26
N ILE A 201 -13.19 -3.93 12.06
CA ILE A 201 -11.89 -4.60 12.19
C ILE A 201 -11.98 -5.61 13.33
N ASN A 202 -12.47 -6.81 13.00
CA ASN A 202 -12.64 -7.92 13.95
C ASN A 202 -11.60 -9.01 13.69
N TYR A 203 -10.32 -8.70 13.94
CA TYR A 203 -9.22 -9.67 13.89
C TYR A 203 -8.76 -9.98 15.31
N ASP A 204 -8.20 -11.18 15.53
CA ASP A 204 -7.78 -11.66 16.87
C ASP A 204 -6.54 -10.94 17.45
N THR A 205 -6.02 -9.96 16.72
CA THR A 205 -4.80 -9.23 17.05
C THR A 205 -4.97 -8.31 18.24
N LYS A 206 -4.09 -8.47 19.23
CA LYS A 206 -4.04 -7.59 20.40
C LYS A 206 -3.25 -6.33 20.08
N VAL A 207 -3.92 -5.18 20.04
CA VAL A 207 -3.29 -3.89 19.75
C VAL A 207 -2.95 -3.17 21.04
N PHE A 208 -1.71 -2.68 21.15
CA PHE A 208 -1.18 -1.94 22.30
C PHE A 208 -0.60 -0.59 21.87
N SER A 209 -0.60 0.38 22.78
CA SER A 209 0.05 1.68 22.60
C SER A 209 0.58 2.23 23.94
N GLN A 210 1.48 3.21 23.88
CA GLN A 210 2.03 3.95 25.02
C GLN A 210 1.77 5.44 24.84
#